data_AF-A0AAU9UGZ2-F1
#
_entry.id   AF-A0AAU9UGZ2-F1
#
_cell.length_a   1.000
_cell.length_b   1.000
_cell.length_c   1.000
_cell.angle_alpha   90.00
_cell.angle_beta   90.00
_cell.angle_gamma   90.00
#
_symmetry.space_group_name_H-M   'P 1'
#
loop_
_entity.id
_entity.type
_entity.pdbx_description
1 polymer ?
#
loop_
_entity_poly.entity_id
_entity_poly.type
_entity_poly.pdbx_seq_one_letter_code
_entity_poly.pdbx_strand_id
1 'polypeptide(L)'
;MFSYRNSIRTYLETFGYLRKGHPEVGNLLMGDVSHSYEDDFRIAIKTLQEFGGIPVTGVIDHATKELMTKKRCGRPDREPGDDENGRRRKRFAVQGEKWKHTNLTWR
;
A
#
# COMPACT_ATOMS: atom_id res chain seq x y z
N MET A 1 -13.97 -19.19 -6.27
CA MET A 1 -12.53 -18.85 -6.39
C MET A 1 -12.25 -17.34 -6.52
N PHE A 2 -13.20 -16.51 -6.99
CA PHE A 2 -13.06 -15.04 -7.13
C PHE A 2 -12.93 -14.25 -5.82
N SER A 3 -13.33 -14.80 -4.67
CA SER A 3 -13.35 -14.06 -3.39
C SER A 3 -11.95 -13.68 -2.89
N TYR A 4 -10.94 -14.50 -3.17
CA TYR A 4 -9.59 -14.30 -2.61
C TYR A 4 -8.81 -13.19 -3.32
N ARG A 5 -8.94 -13.10 -4.65
CA ARG A 5 -8.29 -12.05 -5.46
C ARG A 5 -8.79 -10.65 -5.07
N ASN A 6 -10.09 -10.53 -4.80
CA ASN A 6 -10.69 -9.28 -4.32
C ASN A 6 -10.18 -8.90 -2.93
N SER A 7 -10.03 -9.87 -2.02
CA SER A 7 -9.50 -9.62 -0.67
C SER A 7 -8.06 -9.09 -0.68
N ILE A 8 -7.19 -9.62 -1.55
CA ILE A 8 -5.80 -9.14 -1.67
C ILE A 8 -5.74 -7.72 -2.24
N ARG A 9 -6.59 -7.43 -3.22
CA ARG A 9 -6.67 -6.10 -3.82
C ARG A 9 -7.08 -5.05 -2.79
N THR A 10 -8.11 -5.33 -2.00
CA THR A 10 -8.53 -4.47 -0.88
C THR A 10 -7.42 -4.29 0.15
N TYR A 11 -6.65 -5.35 0.44
CA TYR A 11 -5.50 -5.27 1.33
C TYR A 11 -4.44 -4.30 0.79
N LEU A 12 -4.00 -4.48 -0.46
CA LEU A 12 -2.98 -3.64 -1.09
C LEU A 12 -3.43 -2.16 -1.17
N GLU A 13 -4.71 -1.91 -1.41
CA GLU A 13 -5.31 -0.58 -1.37
C GLU A 13 -5.35 0.04 0.03
N THR A 14 -5.61 -0.77 1.06
CA THR A 14 -5.71 -0.30 2.46
C THR A 14 -4.34 0.10 3.01
N PHE A 15 -3.30 -0.68 2.68
CA PHE A 15 -1.94 -0.44 3.15
C PHE A 15 -1.12 0.50 2.25
N GLY A 16 -1.72 1.02 1.18
CA GLY A 16 -1.12 2.05 0.32
C GLY A 16 -0.17 1.52 -0.76
N TYR A 17 -0.20 0.21 -1.06
CA TYR A 17 0.59 -0.39 -2.14
C TYR A 17 -0.07 -0.25 -3.52
N LEU A 18 -1.40 -0.07 -3.55
CA LEU A 18 -2.15 0.16 -4.79
C LEU A 18 -2.98 1.44 -4.65
N ARG A 19 -2.95 2.29 -5.69
CA ARG A 19 -3.80 3.49 -5.74
C ARG A 19 -5.26 3.06 -5.86
N LYS A 20 -6.10 3.45 -4.89
CA LYS A 20 -7.54 3.22 -4.97
C LYS A 20 -8.09 3.90 -6.22
N GLY A 21 -8.73 3.14 -7.11
CA GLY A 21 -9.42 3.73 -8.25
C GLY A 21 -10.54 4.64 -7.75
N HIS A 22 -10.57 5.89 -8.18
CA HIS A 22 -11.66 6.81 -7.86
C HIS A 22 -12.91 6.36 -8.66
N PRO A 23 -14.03 5.99 -8.03
CA PRO A 23 -15.20 5.48 -8.75
C PRO A 23 -15.78 6.50 -9.74
N GLU A 24 -15.59 7.79 -9.49
CA GLU A 24 -16.05 8.92 -10.31
C GLU A 24 -15.21 9.16 -11.59
N VAL A 25 -14.01 8.56 -11.73
CA VAL A 25 -13.25 8.56 -13.00
C VAL A 25 -13.32 7.22 -13.74
N GLY A 26 -14.21 6.32 -13.30
CA GLY A 26 -14.28 4.92 -13.71
C GLY A 26 -14.53 4.65 -15.20
N ASN A 27 -14.99 5.63 -15.99
CA ASN A 27 -15.33 5.40 -17.41
C ASN A 27 -14.45 6.13 -18.44
N LEU A 28 -13.59 7.07 -18.03
CA LEU A 28 -12.81 7.89 -18.99
C LEU A 28 -11.40 7.36 -19.26
N LEU A 29 -10.84 6.54 -18.36
CA LEU A 29 -9.45 6.11 -18.42
C LEU A 29 -9.25 4.61 -18.69
N MET A 30 -10.30 3.78 -18.63
CA MET A 30 -10.13 2.32 -18.60
C MET A 30 -9.79 1.64 -19.94
N GLY A 31 -9.84 2.35 -21.08
CA GLY A 31 -9.60 1.76 -22.41
C GLY A 31 -8.16 1.29 -22.68
N ASP A 32 -7.17 1.97 -22.09
CA ASP A 32 -5.72 1.70 -22.23
C ASP A 32 -5.09 1.17 -20.92
N VAL A 33 -5.78 1.35 -19.79
CA VAL A 33 -5.24 1.14 -18.44
C VAL A 33 -5.26 -0.33 -17.99
N SER A 34 -5.90 -1.26 -18.71
CA SER A 34 -5.98 -2.66 -18.24
C SER A 34 -4.62 -3.39 -18.21
N HIS A 35 -3.72 -3.10 -19.15
CA HIS A 35 -2.35 -3.64 -19.14
C HIS A 35 -1.52 -3.00 -18.02
N SER A 36 -1.62 -1.68 -17.85
CA SER A 36 -0.97 -0.98 -16.73
C SER A 36 -1.47 -1.50 -15.39
N TYR A 37 -2.75 -1.90 -15.31
CA TYR A 37 -3.35 -2.36 -14.07
C TYR A 37 -2.76 -3.69 -13.55
N GLU A 38 -2.53 -4.66 -14.43
CA GLU A 38 -1.87 -5.92 -14.04
C GLU A 38 -0.39 -5.70 -13.69
N ASP A 39 0.27 -4.76 -14.36
CA ASP A 39 1.65 -4.36 -14.04
C ASP A 39 1.73 -3.65 -12.69
N ASP A 40 0.84 -2.71 -12.39
CA ASP A 40 0.73 -2.02 -11.11
C ASP A 40 0.46 -2.98 -9.96
N PHE A 41 -0.39 -3.99 -10.19
CA PHE A 41 -0.68 -5.03 -9.20
C PHE A 41 0.57 -5.89 -8.91
N ARG A 42 1.34 -6.25 -9.94
CA ARG A 42 2.61 -6.99 -9.78
C ARG A 42 3.65 -6.16 -9.05
N ILE A 43 3.74 -4.87 -9.34
CA ILE A 43 4.63 -3.93 -8.64
C ILE A 43 4.23 -3.86 -7.16
N ALA A 44 2.95 -3.68 -6.86
CA ALA A 44 2.42 -3.64 -5.49
C ALA A 44 2.78 -4.90 -4.68
N ILE A 45 2.68 -6.09 -5.29
CA ILE A 45 3.08 -7.34 -4.63
C ILE A 45 4.58 -7.38 -4.35
N LYS A 46 5.41 -7.00 -5.33
CA LYS A 46 6.87 -6.97 -5.15
C LYS A 46 7.26 -6.06 -3.99
N THR A 47 6.62 -4.90 -3.92
CA THR A 47 6.82 -3.92 -2.87
C THR A 47 6.38 -4.42 -1.49
N LEU A 48 5.24 -5.11 -1.40
CA LEU A 48 4.80 -5.76 -0.17
C LEU A 48 5.81 -6.82 0.30
N GLN A 49 6.34 -7.62 -0.64
CA GLN A 49 7.33 -8.65 -0.36
C GLN A 49 8.65 -8.05 0.16
N GLU A 50 9.12 -6.98 -0.48
CA GLU A 50 10.28 -6.21 -0.05
C GLU A 50 10.10 -5.64 1.35
N PHE A 51 8.95 -5.02 1.63
CA PHE A 51 8.62 -4.50 2.96
C PHE A 51 8.52 -5.60 4.02
N GLY A 52 7.94 -6.74 3.65
CA GLY A 52 7.82 -7.91 4.52
C GLY A 52 9.12 -8.68 4.73
N GLY A 53 10.20 -8.34 4.02
CA GLY A 53 11.49 -9.04 4.07
C GLY A 53 11.43 -10.47 3.55
N ILE A 54 10.48 -10.78 2.66
CA ILE A 54 10.33 -12.10 2.03
C ILE A 54 10.85 -12.05 0.59
N PRO A 55 11.13 -13.21 -0.04
CA PRO A 55 11.61 -13.23 -1.43
C PRO A 55 10.68 -12.50 -2.39
N VAL A 56 11.24 -11.56 -3.16
CA VAL A 56 10.49 -10.74 -4.11
C VAL A 56 10.24 -11.54 -5.39
N THR A 57 9.06 -12.13 -5.49
CA THR A 57 8.63 -12.95 -6.64
C THR A 57 7.60 -12.23 -7.52
N GLY A 58 6.89 -11.24 -6.97
CA GLY A 58 5.79 -10.55 -7.65
C GLY A 58 4.55 -11.42 -7.88
N VAL A 59 4.48 -12.57 -7.21
CA VAL A 59 3.32 -13.47 -7.20
C VAL A 59 2.90 -13.76 -5.76
N ILE A 60 1.63 -14.13 -5.59
CA ILE A 60 1.10 -14.45 -4.26
C ILE A 60 1.49 -15.89 -3.88
N ASP A 61 2.70 -16.04 -3.37
CA ASP A 61 3.23 -17.28 -2.81
C ASP A 61 2.75 -17.53 -1.37
N HIS A 62 3.01 -18.72 -0.82
CA HIS A 62 2.62 -19.08 0.55
C HIS A 62 3.16 -18.08 1.58
N ALA A 63 4.42 -17.65 1.43
CA ALA A 63 5.06 -16.68 2.32
C ALA A 63 4.32 -15.33 2.30
N THR A 64 3.89 -14.84 1.13
CA THR A 64 3.08 -13.62 1.01
C THR A 64 1.71 -13.79 1.69
N LYS A 65 1.09 -14.98 1.60
CA LYS A 65 -0.20 -15.23 2.28
C LYS A 65 -0.05 -15.22 3.79
N GLU A 66 0.98 -15.90 4.31
CA GLU A 66 1.27 -15.90 5.74
C GLU A 66 1.58 -14.49 6.24
N LEU A 67 2.35 -13.73 5.46
CA LEU A 67 2.63 -12.33 5.72
C LEU A 67 1.32 -11.55 5.85
N MET A 68 0.43 -11.59 4.86
CA MET A 68 -0.86 -10.87 4.89
C MET A 68 -1.79 -11.32 6.04
N THR A 69 -1.68 -12.56 6.51
CA THR A 69 -2.54 -13.13 7.57
C THR A 69 -2.08 -12.75 8.98
N LYS A 70 -0.82 -12.36 9.17
CA LYS A 70 -0.30 -11.90 10.47
C LYS A 70 -1.11 -10.68 10.96
N LYS A 71 -1.37 -10.61 12.27
CA LYS A 71 -2.01 -9.44 12.90
C LYS A 71 -1.13 -8.20 12.73
N ARG A 72 -1.72 -7.08 12.29
CA ARG A 72 -1.02 -5.81 12.00
C ARG A 72 -1.75 -4.63 12.61
N CYS A 73 -1.08 -3.47 12.68
CA CYS A 73 -1.74 -2.19 12.90
C CYS A 73 -2.49 -1.76 11.63
N GLY A 74 -3.56 -0.99 11.75
CA GLY A 74 -4.32 -0.46 10.61
C GLY A 74 -3.69 0.75 9.92
N ARG A 75 -2.43 1.09 10.25
CA ARG A 75 -1.72 2.22 9.64
C ARG A 75 -1.17 1.79 8.28
N PRO A 76 -1.31 2.59 7.22
CA PRO A 76 -0.70 2.29 5.93
C PRO A 76 0.83 2.15 6.03
N ASP A 77 1.37 1.21 5.26
CA ASP A 77 2.82 0.96 5.20
C ASP A 77 3.52 2.02 4.32
N ARG A 78 2.78 2.58 3.34
CA ARG A 78 3.21 3.66 2.46
C ARG A 78 2.24 4.84 2.51
N GLU A 79 2.77 6.05 2.54
CA GLU A 79 1.96 7.26 2.49
C GLU A 79 1.70 7.66 1.03
N PRO A 80 0.52 8.23 0.71
CA PRO A 80 0.28 8.77 -0.63
C PRO A 80 1.31 9.85 -0.95
N GLY A 81 2.04 9.66 -2.05
CA GLY A 81 3.10 10.58 -2.51
C GLY A 81 4.54 10.16 -2.22
N ASP A 82 4.77 9.00 -1.59
CA ASP A 82 6.13 8.45 -1.45
C ASP A 82 6.74 8.02 -2.80
N ASP A 83 5.90 7.66 -3.78
CA ASP A 83 6.34 7.19 -5.11
C ASP A 83 6.69 8.34 -6.08
N GLU A 84 6.25 9.57 -5.82
CA GLU A 84 6.20 10.62 -6.87
C GLU A 84 7.46 11.48 -7.03
N ASN A 85 8.50 11.34 -6.19
CA ASN A 85 9.63 12.29 -6.29
C ASN A 85 11.03 11.70 -6.15
N GLY A 86 11.23 10.42 -5.80
CA GLY A 86 12.57 9.81 -5.62
C GLY A 86 13.48 10.51 -4.60
N ARG A 87 13.02 11.62 -4.01
CA ARG A 87 13.70 12.43 -3.01
C ARG A 87 13.34 11.85 -1.67
N ARG A 88 14.32 11.19 -1.04
CA ARG A 88 14.25 10.75 0.36
C ARG A 88 13.74 11.92 1.22
N ARG A 89 12.49 11.86 1.66
CA ARG A 89 11.94 12.78 2.65
C ARG A 89 12.87 12.77 3.88
N LYS A 90 13.21 13.95 4.39
CA LYS A 90 14.03 14.07 5.61
C LYS A 90 13.37 13.23 6.70
N ARG A 91 14.17 12.46 7.46
CA ARG A 91 13.72 11.49 8.48
C ARG A 91 13.07 12.11 9.72
N PHE A 92 12.66 13.37 9.64
CA PHE A 92 11.94 14.04 10.71
C PHE A 92 10.45 13.93 10.41
N ALA A 93 9.62 13.83 11.45
CA ALA A 93 8.18 13.97 11.34
C ALA A 93 7.85 15.41 10.92
N VAL A 94 7.97 15.70 9.62
CA VAL A 94 7.36 16.87 9.01
C VAL A 94 5.86 16.63 8.85
N GLN A 95 5.44 15.35 8.88
CA GLN A 95 4.03 14.96 8.94
C GLN A 95 3.56 14.92 10.40
N GLY A 96 2.87 15.98 10.82
CA GLY A 96 2.12 16.04 12.07
C GLY A 96 2.30 17.34 12.85
N GLU A 97 1.24 17.76 13.52
CA GLU A 97 1.32 18.76 14.58
C GLU A 97 2.22 18.20 15.69
N LYS A 98 3.45 18.71 15.78
CA LYS A 98 4.30 18.47 16.95
C LYS A 98 3.50 18.88 18.19
N TRP A 99 3.44 18.02 19.20
CA TRP A 99 2.89 18.39 20.49
C TRP A 99 3.55 19.69 20.98
N LYS A 100 2.74 20.74 21.17
CA LYS A 100 3.22 22.05 21.61
C LYS A 100 3.82 22.00 23.02
N HIS A 101 3.41 21.01 23.81
CA HIS A 101 3.86 20.79 25.18
C HIS A 101 4.31 19.33 25.37
N THR A 102 5.22 19.11 26.32
CA THR A 102 5.78 17.78 26.65
C THR A 102 4.95 17.03 27.68
N ASN A 103 4.10 17.73 28.44
CA ASN A 103 3.22 17.13 29.44
C ASN A 103 1.93 16.66 28.76
N LEU A 104 1.95 15.41 28.28
CA LEU A 104 0.80 14.76 27.64
C LEU A 104 -0.07 14.09 28.70
N THR A 105 -1.39 14.29 28.62
CA THR A 105 -2.38 13.58 29.44
C THR A 105 -3.30 12.79 28.52
N TRP A 106 -3.70 11.59 28.93
CA TRP A 106 -4.59 10.69 28.18
C TRP A 106 -5.71 10.20 29.10
N ARG A 107 -6.85 9.79 28.54
CA ARG A 107 -7.99 9.22 29.26
C ARG A 107 -8.42 7.91 28.64
#